data_AF-A0A2S3QF24-F1
#
_entry.id   AF-A0A2S3QF24-F1
#
_cell.length_a   1.000
_cell.length_b   1.000
_cell.length_c   1.000
_cell.angle_alpha   90.00
_cell.angle_beta   90.00
_cell.angle_gamma   90.00
#
_symmetry.space_group_name_H-M   'P 1'
#
loop_
_entity.id
_entity.type
_entity.pdbx_description
1 polymer ?
#
loop_
_entity_poly.entity_id
_entity_poly.type
_entity_poly.pdbx_seq_one_letter_code
_entity_poly.pdbx_strand_id
1 'polypeptide(L)'
;MGFGPTTNDPQKGVQAILDLVELLYPERSTASCQTWLGHISLAVLSAHAPLSFVTIDRFLKDAEYRSMILSHPAVPEALAELWKDFSGPLDASQLDPDLAWLINDRLSTLHDEEDH
;
A
#
# COMPACT_ATOMS: atom_id res chain seq x y z
N MET A 1 -23.85 18.94 -3.43
CA MET A 1 -23.24 18.63 -2.12
C MET A 1 -22.41 17.38 -2.33
N GLY A 2 -21.08 17.51 -2.48
CA GLY A 2 -20.21 16.36 -2.75
C GLY A 2 -19.84 15.66 -1.45
N PHE A 3 -20.23 14.39 -1.33
CA PHE A 3 -19.66 13.49 -0.32
C PHE A 3 -18.41 12.86 -0.95
N GLY A 4 -17.26 13.40 -0.57
CA GLY A 4 -15.94 12.87 -0.89
C GLY A 4 -14.93 13.57 0.01
N PRO A 5 -13.93 12.87 0.57
CA PRO A 5 -12.93 13.50 1.42
C PRO A 5 -12.22 14.61 0.63
N THR A 6 -12.37 15.86 1.06
CA THR A 6 -11.67 17.05 0.55
C THR A 6 -10.22 17.13 1.05
N THR A 7 -9.68 16.04 1.54
CA THR A 7 -8.39 16.03 2.23
C THR A 7 -7.30 15.58 1.28
N ASN A 8 -6.54 16.55 0.76
CA ASN A 8 -5.18 16.38 0.24
C ASN A 8 -4.19 15.95 1.36
N ASP A 9 -4.66 15.19 2.34
CA ASP A 9 -3.88 14.76 3.51
C ASP A 9 -3.68 13.25 3.41
N PRO A 10 -2.49 12.80 2.94
CA PRO A 10 -2.14 11.39 2.82
C PRO A 10 -2.39 10.60 4.10
N GLN A 11 -2.21 11.21 5.29
CA GLN A 11 -2.39 10.52 6.58
C GLN A 11 -3.84 10.09 6.80
N LYS A 12 -4.81 10.93 6.42
CA LYS A 12 -6.22 10.55 6.52
C LYS A 12 -6.59 9.46 5.53
N GLY A 13 -5.98 9.48 4.35
CA GLY A 13 -6.10 8.40 3.38
C GLY A 13 -5.59 7.08 3.97
N VAL A 14 -4.36 7.08 4.51
CA VAL A 14 -3.74 5.94 5.20
C VAL A 14 -4.67 5.39 6.28
N GLN A 15 -5.15 6.24 7.20
CA GLN A 15 -6.02 5.79 8.28
C GLN A 15 -7.30 5.12 7.76
N ALA A 16 -7.92 5.68 6.72
CA ALA A 16 -9.14 5.11 6.15
C ALA A 16 -8.91 3.68 5.59
N ILE A 17 -7.73 3.39 5.04
CA ILE A 17 -7.39 2.05 4.54
C ILE A 17 -7.14 1.09 5.71
N LEU A 18 -6.43 1.54 6.74
CA LEU A 18 -6.15 0.72 7.92
C LEU A 18 -7.47 0.34 8.62
N ASP A 19 -8.36 1.32 8.82
CA ASP A 19 -9.69 1.11 9.41
C ASP A 19 -10.51 0.13 8.55
N LEU A 20 -10.44 0.25 7.21
CA LEU A 20 -11.16 -0.62 6.30
C LEU A 20 -10.63 -2.07 6.37
N VAL A 21 -9.31 -2.26 6.40
CA VAL A 21 -8.71 -3.60 6.51
C VAL A 21 -9.00 -4.21 7.88
N GLU A 22 -8.96 -3.43 8.95
CA GLU A 22 -9.36 -3.89 10.29
C GLU A 22 -10.83 -4.31 10.35
N LEU A 23 -11.72 -3.58 9.68
CA LEU A 23 -13.14 -3.92 9.63
C LEU A 23 -13.41 -5.19 8.80
N LEU A 24 -12.78 -5.31 7.63
CA LEU A 24 -13.06 -6.39 6.68
C LEU A 24 -12.30 -7.69 7.02
N TYR A 25 -11.10 -7.56 7.58
CA TYR A 25 -10.18 -8.67 7.83
C TYR A 25 -9.53 -8.56 9.22
N PRO A 26 -10.33 -8.55 10.31
CA PRO A 26 -9.82 -8.33 11.66
C PRO A 26 -8.74 -9.35 12.05
N GLU A 27 -8.87 -10.61 11.62
CA GLU A 27 -7.91 -11.68 11.91
C GLU A 27 -6.56 -11.51 11.19
N ARG A 28 -6.52 -10.68 10.13
CA ARG A 28 -5.33 -10.39 9.32
C ARG A 28 -4.76 -9.00 9.58
N SER A 29 -5.46 -8.18 10.37
CA SER A 29 -5.07 -6.80 10.68
C SER A 29 -4.09 -6.75 11.86
N THR A 30 -3.00 -7.52 11.77
CA THR A 30 -1.95 -7.51 12.80
C THR A 30 -1.24 -6.16 12.83
N ALA A 31 -0.61 -5.82 13.96
CA ALA A 31 0.14 -4.56 14.08
C ALA A 31 1.27 -4.46 13.03
N SER A 32 1.90 -5.58 12.69
CA SER A 32 2.93 -5.66 11.64
C SER A 32 2.33 -5.39 10.25
N CYS A 33 1.23 -6.06 9.91
CA CYS A 33 0.51 -5.84 8.66
C CYS A 33 0.06 -4.38 8.51
N GLN A 34 -0.57 -3.80 9.55
CA GLN A 34 -0.99 -2.40 9.53
C GLN A 34 0.19 -1.44 9.37
N THR A 35 1.33 -1.72 10.01
CA THR A 35 2.54 -0.89 9.88
C THR A 35 3.03 -0.87 8.43
N TRP A 36 3.20 -2.04 7.82
CA TRP A 36 3.67 -2.12 6.42
C TRP A 36 2.66 -1.55 5.43
N LEU A 37 1.38 -1.89 5.59
CA LEU A 37 0.32 -1.33 4.74
C LEU A 37 0.26 0.19 4.87
N GLY A 38 0.43 0.72 6.09
CA GLY A 38 0.49 2.14 6.36
C GLY A 38 1.67 2.82 5.67
N HIS A 39 2.88 2.26 5.78
CA HIS A 39 4.08 2.80 5.13
C HIS A 39 3.96 2.81 3.60
N ILE A 40 3.47 1.73 2.99
CA ILE A 40 3.29 1.65 1.54
C ILE A 40 2.22 2.65 1.09
N SER A 41 1.08 2.65 1.77
CA SER A 41 -0.04 3.56 1.44
C SER A 41 0.37 5.02 1.58
N LEU A 42 1.15 5.36 2.60
CA LEU A 42 1.65 6.71 2.81
C LEU A 42 2.56 7.13 1.67
N ALA A 43 3.52 6.29 1.26
CA ALA A 43 4.42 6.59 0.15
C ALA A 43 3.64 6.82 -1.15
N VAL A 44 2.70 5.92 -1.48
CA VAL A 44 1.88 6.00 -2.70
C VAL A 44 1.01 7.26 -2.71
N LEU A 45 0.29 7.54 -1.63
CA LEU A 45 -0.59 8.70 -1.52
C LEU A 45 0.18 10.02 -1.50
N SER A 46 1.31 10.08 -0.79
CA SER A 46 2.20 11.25 -0.78
C SER A 46 2.81 11.55 -2.16
N ALA A 47 3.04 10.51 -2.98
CA ALA A 47 3.46 10.68 -4.37
C ALA A 47 2.31 11.02 -5.33
N HIS A 48 1.09 11.21 -4.83
CA HIS A 48 -0.15 11.41 -5.61
C HIS A 48 -0.43 10.27 -6.60
N ALA A 49 0.10 9.07 -6.34
CA ALA A 49 -0.21 7.89 -7.14
C ALA A 49 -1.56 7.30 -6.69
N PRO A 50 -2.33 6.70 -7.60
CA PRO A 50 -3.60 6.08 -7.26
C PRO A 50 -3.36 4.88 -6.35
N LEU A 51 -3.97 4.89 -5.18
CA LEU A 51 -3.87 3.76 -4.26
C LEU A 51 -4.83 2.65 -4.66
N SER A 52 -4.27 1.48 -4.94
CA SER A 52 -4.98 0.23 -5.22
C SER A 52 -4.09 -0.95 -4.82
N PHE A 53 -4.68 -2.15 -4.69
CA PHE A 53 -3.89 -3.37 -4.46
C PHE A 53 -2.90 -3.66 -5.59
N VAL A 54 -3.23 -3.30 -6.84
CA VAL A 54 -2.31 -3.37 -7.98
C VAL A 54 -1.13 -2.42 -7.80
N THR A 55 -1.39 -1.20 -7.35
CA THR A 55 -0.33 -0.22 -7.08
C THR A 55 0.58 -0.66 -5.95
N ILE A 56 0.00 -1.23 -4.88
CA ILE A 56 0.74 -1.78 -3.73
C ILE A 56 1.62 -2.95 -4.19
N ASP A 57 1.08 -3.90 -4.96
CA ASP A 57 1.84 -5.03 -5.50
C ASP A 57 2.97 -4.57 -6.41
N ARG A 58 2.69 -3.61 -7.30
CA ARG A 58 3.70 -3.00 -8.16
C ARG A 58 4.80 -2.31 -7.34
N PHE A 59 4.45 -1.57 -6.28
CA PHE A 59 5.42 -0.95 -5.39
C PHE A 59 6.38 -1.96 -4.75
N LEU A 60 5.92 -3.19 -4.49
CA LEU A 60 6.77 -4.25 -3.95
C LEU A 60 7.63 -4.91 -5.03
N LYS A 61 7.04 -5.28 -6.16
CA LYS A 61 7.71 -6.10 -7.20
C LYS A 61 8.55 -5.29 -8.19
N ASP A 62 8.19 -4.04 -8.47
CA ASP A 62 8.87 -3.18 -9.43
C ASP A 62 9.75 -2.17 -8.69
N ALA A 63 11.05 -2.49 -8.58
CA ALA A 63 12.01 -1.66 -7.86
C ALA A 63 12.21 -0.27 -8.49
N GLU A 64 12.08 -0.16 -9.81
CA GLU A 64 12.15 1.14 -10.51
C GLU A 64 10.94 2.00 -10.15
N TYR A 65 9.74 1.42 -10.18
CA TYR A 65 8.52 2.10 -9.76
C TYR A 65 8.58 2.51 -8.28
N ARG A 66 9.06 1.64 -7.40
CA ARG A 66 9.29 1.98 -5.99
C ARG A 66 10.23 3.17 -5.83
N SER A 67 11.36 3.15 -6.53
CA SER A 67 12.34 4.24 -6.50
C SER A 67 11.72 5.56 -7.00
N MET A 68 10.95 5.50 -8.09
CA MET A 68 10.22 6.65 -8.62
C MET A 68 9.26 7.24 -7.57
N ILE A 69 8.44 6.42 -6.91
CA ILE A 69 7.52 6.87 -5.85
C ILE A 69 8.28 7.50 -4.69
N LEU A 70 9.32 6.83 -4.17
CA LEU A 70 10.08 7.29 -3.01
C LEU A 70 10.91 8.55 -3.29
N SER A 71 11.24 8.82 -4.56
CA SER A 71 11.94 10.04 -4.97
C SER A 71 11.06 11.29 -5.02
N HIS A 72 9.73 11.13 -4.89
CA HIS A 72 8.79 12.24 -4.99
C HIS A 72 8.95 13.21 -3.80
N PRO A 73 9.04 14.54 -4.00
CA PRO A 73 9.36 15.50 -2.94
C PRO A 73 8.40 15.56 -1.74
N ALA A 74 7.16 15.11 -1.93
CA ALA A 74 6.15 15.07 -0.88
C ALA A 74 6.17 13.77 -0.04
N VAL A 75 7.01 12.80 -0.41
CA VAL A 75 7.18 11.57 0.36
C VAL A 75 8.13 11.83 1.54
N PRO A 76 7.77 11.44 2.77
CA PRO A 76 8.67 11.59 3.92
C PRO A 76 10.00 10.87 3.72
N GLU A 77 11.11 11.56 4.01
CA GLU A 77 12.48 11.02 3.89
C GLU A 77 12.67 9.73 4.70
N ALA A 78 12.01 9.61 5.85
CA ALA A 78 12.04 8.41 6.66
C ALA A 78 11.54 7.14 5.92
N LEU A 79 10.63 7.28 4.95
CA LEU A 79 10.21 6.16 4.11
C LEU A 79 11.30 5.80 3.11
N ALA A 80 11.94 6.77 2.44
CA ALA A 80 13.05 6.49 1.54
C ALA A 80 14.19 5.75 2.28
N GLU A 81 14.50 6.16 3.50
CA GLU A 81 15.48 5.48 4.37
C GLU A 81 15.04 4.07 4.79
N LEU A 82 13.75 3.86 5.11
CA LEU A 82 13.22 2.53 5.42
C LEU A 82 13.39 1.55 4.24
N TRP A 83 13.19 2.05 3.01
CA TRP A 83 13.20 1.21 1.81
C TRP A 83 14.59 1.04 1.19
N LYS A 84 15.64 1.70 1.69
CA LYS A 84 16.98 1.69 1.09
C LYS A 84 17.63 0.31 1.04
N ASP A 85 17.33 -0.53 2.03
CA ASP A 85 17.90 -1.88 2.15
C ASP A 85 17.23 -2.88 1.19
N PHE A 86 16.15 -2.46 0.53
CA PHE A 86 15.38 -3.26 -0.41
C PHE A 86 15.60 -2.79 -1.86
N SER A 87 16.70 -3.22 -2.46
CA SER A 87 17.11 -2.78 -3.81
C SER A 87 16.48 -3.54 -4.97
N GLY A 88 15.82 -4.68 -4.74
CA GLY A 88 15.24 -5.54 -5.77
C GLY A 88 13.73 -5.77 -5.61
N PRO A 89 13.12 -6.57 -6.50
CA PRO A 89 11.74 -7.04 -6.34
C PRO A 89 11.55 -7.69 -4.97
N LEU A 90 10.45 -7.35 -4.31
CA LEU A 90 10.07 -7.92 -3.02
C LEU A 90 8.80 -8.73 -3.15
N ASP A 91 8.79 -9.88 -2.49
CA ASP A 91 7.58 -10.60 -2.20
C ASP A 91 6.99 -10.05 -0.88
N ALA A 92 5.69 -9.77 -0.88
CA ALA A 92 4.99 -9.26 0.30
C ALA A 92 5.17 -10.16 1.53
N SER A 93 5.32 -11.48 1.33
CA SER A 93 5.53 -12.46 2.41
C SER A 93 6.86 -12.28 3.14
N GLN A 94 7.82 -11.57 2.53
CA GLN A 94 9.08 -11.20 3.19
C GLN A 94 8.90 -10.05 4.19
N LEU A 95 7.85 -9.24 4.03
CA LEU A 95 7.51 -8.16 4.96
C LEU A 95 6.56 -8.68 6.04
N ASP A 96 5.46 -9.31 5.61
CA ASP A 96 4.43 -9.84 6.50
C ASP A 96 3.51 -10.83 5.75
N PRO A 97 3.22 -12.03 6.31
CA PRO A 97 2.38 -13.02 5.65
C PRO A 97 0.91 -12.61 5.51
N ASP A 98 0.38 -11.80 6.44
CA ASP A 98 -1.01 -11.31 6.35
C ASP A 98 -1.13 -10.21 5.30
N LEU A 99 -0.10 -9.35 5.17
CA LEU A 99 0.00 -8.41 4.05
C LEU A 99 -0.02 -9.13 2.69
N ALA A 100 0.78 -10.21 2.57
CA ALA A 100 0.82 -11.01 1.35
C ALA A 100 -0.54 -11.64 1.04
N TRP A 101 -1.22 -12.14 2.07
CA TRP A 101 -2.57 -12.69 1.93
C TRP A 101 -3.55 -11.62 1.43
N LEU A 102 -3.57 -10.42 2.02
CA LEU A 102 -4.47 -9.33 1.61
C LEU A 102 -4.28 -8.92 0.15
N ILE A 103 -3.02 -8.77 -0.29
CA ILE A 103 -2.71 -8.41 -1.67
C ILE A 103 -3.18 -9.51 -2.62
N ASN A 104 -2.88 -10.77 -2.33
CA ASN A 104 -3.25 -11.89 -3.19
C ASN A 104 -4.77 -12.13 -3.24
N ASP A 105 -5.48 -12.04 -2.10
CA ASP A 105 -6.94 -12.17 -2.02
C ASP A 105 -7.64 -11.13 -2.91
N ARG A 106 -7.15 -9.88 -2.86
CA ARG A 106 -7.73 -8.79 -3.66
C ARG A 106 -7.35 -8.83 -5.12
N LEU A 107 -6.12 -9.22 -5.46
CA LEU A 107 -5.73 -9.39 -6.86
C LEU A 107 -6.39 -10.59 -7.53
N SER A 108 -6.61 -11.70 -6.81
CA SER A 108 -7.33 -12.86 -7.36
C SER A 108 -8.80 -12.54 -7.63
N THR A 109 -9.47 -11.88 -6.68
CA THR A 109 -10.87 -11.41 -6.88
C THR A 109 -11.01 -10.51 -8.11
N LEU A 110 -10.02 -9.64 -8.38
CA LEU A 110 -10.05 -8.76 -9.57
C LEU A 110 -9.90 -9.52 -10.89
N HIS A 111 -9.08 -10.57 -10.94
CA HIS A 111 -8.92 -11.37 -12.15
C HIS A 111 -10.15 -12.25 -12.42
N ASP A 112 -10.80 -12.77 -11.37
CA ASP A 112 -12.02 -13.57 -11.51
C ASP A 112 -13.21 -12.74 -12.07
N GLU A 113 -13.18 -11.41 -11.93
CA GLU A 113 -14.20 -10.50 -12.50
C GLU A 113 -13.97 -10.15 -13.98
N GLU A 114 -12.76 -10.35 -14.53
CA GLU A 114 -12.46 -10.08 -15.96
C GLU A 114 -12.78 -11.27 -16.88
N ASP A 115 -12.92 -12.47 -16.31
CA ASP A 115 -13.22 -13.72 -17.03
C ASP A 115 -14.74 -14.06 -17.12
N HIS A 116 -15.62 -13.13 -16.71
CA HIS A 116 -17.09 -13.26 -16.74
C HIS A 116 -17.80 -12.22 -17.62
#